data_AF-A0A822CB99-F1
#
_entry.id   AF-A0A822CB99-F1
#
_cell.length_a   1.000
_cell.length_b   1.000
_cell.length_c   1.000
_cell.angle_alpha   90.00
_cell.angle_beta   90.00
_cell.angle_gamma   90.00
#
_symmetry.space_group_name_H-M   'P 1'
#
loop_
_entity.id
_entity.type
_entity.pdbx_description
1 polymer ?
#
loop_
_entity_poly.entity_id
_entity_poly.type
_entity_poly.pdbx_seq_one_letter_code
_entity_poly.pdbx_strand_id
1 'polypeptide(L)' 'APLMVEPDGETDPLQIAMRELKEKKIPMIIRRYLPDGSYEDWSIDELTITD' A
#
# COMPACT_ATOMS: atom_id res chain seq x y z
N ALA A 1 5.63 11.30 6.34
CA ALA A 1 5.47 11.21 4.87
C ALA A 1 4.29 12.08 4.46
N PRO A 2 4.20 12.57 3.21
CA PRO A 2 2.99 13.22 2.73
C PRO A 2 1.82 12.23 2.70
N LEU A 3 0.61 12.70 3.03
CA LEU A 3 -0.62 11.92 2.90
C LEU A 3 -1.09 11.94 1.45
N MET A 4 -1.59 10.80 0.97
CA MET A 4 -2.12 10.65 -0.38
C MET A 4 -3.65 10.68 -0.43
N VAL A 5 -4.29 10.66 0.74
CA VAL A 5 -5.74 10.85 0.93
C VAL A 5 -5.98 11.97 1.92
N GLU A 6 -7.13 12.63 1.80
CA GLU A 6 -7.59 13.56 2.81
C GLU A 6 -8.13 12.77 4.02
N PRO A 7 -7.60 12.98 5.24
CA PRO A 7 -8.15 12.36 6.43
C PRO A 7 -9.51 12.99 6.78
N ASP A 8 -10.53 12.15 7.00
CA ASP A 8 -11.87 12.51 7.47
C ASP A 8 -11.92 12.43 9.01
N GLY A 9 -11.08 13.22 9.65
CA GLY A 9 -10.97 13.25 11.11
C GLY A 9 -10.15 12.11 11.72
N GLU A 10 -9.60 11.19 10.92
CA GLU A 10 -8.62 10.23 11.44
C GLU A 10 -7.34 10.96 11.86
N THR A 11 -6.86 10.62 13.06
CA THR A 11 -5.59 11.13 13.61
C THR A 11 -4.58 10.01 13.83
N ASP A 12 -5.06 8.77 13.91
CA ASP A 12 -4.22 7.58 14.03
C ASP A 12 -3.56 7.25 12.69
N PRO A 13 -2.22 7.21 12.60
CA PRO A 13 -1.51 6.90 11.37
C PRO A 13 -1.89 5.55 10.75
N LEU A 14 -2.23 4.55 11.57
CA LEU A 14 -2.64 3.24 11.07
C LEU A 14 -3.98 3.31 10.33
N GLN A 15 -4.94 4.06 10.86
CA GLN A 15 -6.23 4.28 10.20
C GLN A 15 -6.07 5.03 8.88
N ILE A 16 -5.21 6.06 8.85
CA ILE A 16 -4.92 6.80 7.62
C ILE A 16 -4.27 5.89 6.57
N ALA A 17 -3.29 5.07 6.95
CA ALA A 17 -2.65 4.13 6.03
C ALA A 17 -3.64 3.06 5.52
N MET A 18 -4.55 2.56 6.37
CA MET A 18 -5.62 1.65 5.93
C MET A 18 -6.54 2.31 4.91
N ARG A 19 -6.81 3.61 5.04
CA ARG A 19 -7.60 4.37 4.06
C ARG A 19 -6.85 4.55 2.75
N GLU A 20 -5.57 4.93 2.80
CA GLU A 20 -4.72 5.01 1.60
C GLU A 20 -4.64 3.67 0.87
N LEU A 21 -4.60 2.56 1.61
CA LEU A 21 -4.60 1.20 1.05
C LEU A 21 -5.93 0.88 0.35
N LYS A 22 -7.06 1.17 1.00
CA LYS A 22 -8.41 0.96 0.45
C LYS A 22 -8.66 1.82 -0.80
N GLU A 23 -8.18 3.07 -0.80
CA GLU A 23 -8.26 3.97 -1.96
C GLU A 23 -7.19 3.71 -3.03
N LYS A 24 -6.31 2.72 -2.83
CA LYS A 24 -5.25 2.34 -3.78
C LYS A 24 -4.27 3.47 -4.09
N LYS A 25 -3.99 4.34 -3.10
CA LYS A 25 -3.10 5.51 -3.24
C LYS A 25 -1.76 5.39 -2.55
N ILE A 26 -1.44 4.25 -1.94
CA ILE A 26 -0.12 4.04 -1.33
C ILE A 26 0.94 3.93 -2.44
N PRO A 27 1.94 4.83 -2.49
CA PRO A 27 2.96 4.87 -3.54
C PRO A 27 4.12 3.93 -3.20
N MET A 28 3.84 2.64 -3.02
CA MET A 28 4.84 1.63 -2.68
C MET A 28 4.82 0.47 -3.67
N ILE A 29 5.99 -0.13 -3.86
CA ILE A 29 6.21 -1.32 -4.68
C ILE A 29 6.72 -2.42 -3.74
N ILE A 30 6.13 -3.61 -3.85
CA ILE A 30 6.55 -4.82 -3.15
C ILE A 30 7.45 -5.64 -4.09
N ARG A 31 8.69 -5.86 -3.67
CA ARG A 31 9.60 -6.80 -4.34
C ARG A 31 9.43 -8.21 -3.76
N ARG A 32 8.94 -9.15 -4.57
CA ARG A 32 8.77 -10.56 -4.21
C ARG A 32 9.95 -11.38 -4.74
N TYR A 33 10.82 -11.80 -3.84
CA TYR A 33 11.95 -12.67 -4.18
C TYR A 33 11.49 -14.12 -4.38
N LEU A 34 11.98 -14.76 -5.43
CA LEU A 34 11.77 -16.16 -5.73
C LEU A 34 12.89 -17.04 -5.14
N PRO A 35 12.68 -18.36 -4.99
CA PRO A 35 13.68 -19.25 -4.39
C PRO A 35 15.02 -19.32 -5.14
N ASP A 36 15.03 -18.99 -6.43
CA ASP A 36 16.24 -18.91 -7.25
C ASP A 36 17.02 -17.59 -7.09
N GLY A 37 16.51 -16.66 -6.26
CA GLY A 37 17.10 -15.36 -6.00
C GLY A 37 16.68 -14.27 -7.00
N SER A 38 15.91 -14.61 -8.04
CA SER A 38 15.25 -13.61 -8.88
C SER A 38 14.10 -12.92 -8.14
N TYR A 39 13.51 -11.87 -8.72
CA TYR A 39 12.40 -11.16 -8.08
C TYR A 39 11.41 -10.57 -9.07
N GLU A 40 10.20 -10.32 -8.57
CA GLU A 40 9.15 -9.56 -9.25
C GLU A 40 8.81 -8.31 -8.45
N ASP A 41 8.72 -7.17 -9.12
CA ASP A 41 8.28 -5.91 -8.52
C ASP A 41 6.80 -5.71 -8.79
N TRP A 42 6.01 -5.63 -7.72
CA TRP A 42 4.57 -5.47 -7.78
C TRP A 42 4.13 -4.16 -7.14
N SER A 43 3.43 -3.30 -7.88
CA SER A 43 2.84 -2.09 -7.31
C SER A 43 1.66 -2.45 -6.39
N ILE A 44 1.49 -1.75 -5.25
CA ILE A 44 0.38 -2.06 -4.31
C ILE A 44 -1.00 -1.88 -4.97
N ASP A 45 -1.11 -0.97 -5.93
CA ASP A 45 -2.38 -0.69 -6.60
C ASP A 45 -2.90 -1.90 -7.41
N GLU A 46 -2.01 -2.70 -7.97
CA GLU A 46 -2.36 -3.88 -8.78
C GLU A 46 -2.68 -5.15 -7.97
N LEU A 47 -2.35 -5.20 -6.68
CA LEU A 47 -2.58 -6.37 -5.84
C LEU A 47 -4.05 -6.51 -5.42
N THR A 48 -4.62 -7.70 -5.49
CA THR A 48 -5.94 -7.95 -4.90
C THR A 48 -5.85 -7.90 -3.37
N ILE A 49 -6.72 -7.11 -2.74
CA ILE A 49 -6.81 -7.00 -1.28
C ILE A 49 -8.04 -7.79 -0.83
N THR A 50 -7.85 -8.69 0.13
CA THR A 50 -8.92 -9.45 0.77
C THR A 50 -9.19 -8.87 2.17
N ASP A 51 -10.46 -8.80 2.55
CA ASP A 51 -10.89 -8.34 3.89
C ASP A 51 -10.52 -9.31 5.02
#